data_AF-A0A0F9A8B6-F1
#
_entry.id   AF-A0A0F9A8B6-F1
#
_cell.length_a   1.000
_cell.length_b   1.000
_cell.length_c   1.000
_cell.angle_alpha   90.00
_cell.angle_beta   90.00
_cell.angle_gamma   90.00
#
_symmetry.space_group_name_H-M   'P 1'
#
loop_
_entity.id
_entity.type
_entity.pdbx_description
1 polymer ?
#
loop_
_entity_poly.entity_id
_entity_poly.type
_entity_poly.pdbx_seq_one_letter_code
_entity_poly.pdbx_strand_id
1 'polypeptide(L)'
;FVRCADSVRKQTAEVRHLHMIDSDGKGPAYIRNKLLEQVRTKFVVFLDADDYLEPTFVYECIKSSTPENYVFTDWYEGPHSGEYSLYLAIDPHPRIEHAVTFMVVDKNNTMYVVDEIFEYCTADVLVDMIKEKCHGKMPEDILIDPIASTPDPSTKSRFAWDLVEYGLEPVPYPGSKNKDRGILMTRRALTPMLNGRPDPEGKPTLYFTHNCAHIRYEIARYAWDDWRKNDQNTKGSKQEPIKKDDHHLENLRRLVLHRPEWQSLDELEDMEELEPRSPGLGAYTGVA
;
A
#
# COMPACT_ATOMS: atom_id res chain seq x y z
N PHE A 1 -13.16 -31.84 -0.27
CA PHE A 1 -12.35 -32.80 -1.05
C PHE A 1 -12.51 -32.62 -2.56
N VAL A 2 -13.73 -32.65 -3.14
CA VAL A 2 -13.93 -32.51 -4.60
C VAL A 2 -13.33 -31.20 -5.14
N ARG A 3 -13.61 -30.07 -4.49
CA ARG A 3 -13.08 -28.73 -4.86
C ARG A 3 -11.55 -28.70 -4.96
N CYS A 4 -10.85 -29.06 -3.88
CA CYS A 4 -9.39 -29.06 -3.82
C CYS A 4 -8.78 -30.03 -4.86
N ALA A 5 -9.29 -31.25 -4.96
CA ALA A 5 -8.81 -32.21 -5.95
C ALA A 5 -9.01 -31.71 -7.39
N ASP A 6 -10.12 -31.03 -7.67
CA ASP A 6 -10.41 -30.45 -8.98
C ASP A 6 -9.50 -29.27 -9.31
N SER A 7 -9.17 -28.40 -8.35
CA SER A 7 -8.22 -27.31 -8.58
C SER A 7 -6.79 -27.81 -8.83
N VAL A 8 -6.39 -28.92 -8.19
CA VAL A 8 -5.09 -29.56 -8.47
C VAL A 8 -5.06 -30.13 -9.89
N ARG A 9 -6.15 -30.73 -10.38
CA ARG A 9 -6.23 -31.27 -11.76
C ARG A 9 -6.18 -30.18 -12.84
N LYS A 10 -6.53 -28.95 -12.49
CA LYS A 10 -6.54 -27.80 -13.40
C LYS A 10 -5.18 -27.10 -13.50
N GLN A 11 -4.16 -27.56 -12.77
CA GLN A 11 -2.84 -26.93 -12.82
C GLN A 11 -2.23 -27.03 -14.23
N THR A 12 -1.64 -25.93 -14.68
CA THR A 12 -0.95 -25.85 -15.98
C THR A 12 0.45 -26.48 -15.95
N ALA A 13 1.04 -26.59 -14.76
CA ALA A 13 2.28 -27.34 -14.53
C ALA A 13 1.97 -28.82 -14.22
N GLU A 14 2.93 -29.70 -14.49
CA GLU A 14 2.82 -31.11 -14.10
C GLU A 14 2.82 -31.23 -12.57
N VAL A 15 1.74 -31.79 -12.02
CA VAL A 15 1.54 -31.96 -10.58
C VAL A 15 1.17 -33.39 -10.23
N ARG A 16 1.69 -33.85 -9.08
CA ARG A 16 1.30 -35.14 -8.50
C ARG A 16 0.48 -34.90 -7.24
N HIS A 17 -0.81 -35.22 -7.28
CA HIS A 17 -1.70 -35.15 -6.13
C HIS A 17 -1.56 -36.41 -5.26
N LEU A 18 -1.07 -36.24 -4.03
CA LEU A 18 -1.06 -37.29 -3.02
C LEU A 18 -2.15 -37.03 -1.98
N HIS A 19 -2.85 -38.09 -1.57
CA HIS A 19 -3.87 -38.03 -0.52
C HIS A 19 -3.79 -39.27 0.38
N MET A 20 -4.18 -39.11 1.64
CA MET A 20 -4.29 -40.18 2.63
C MET A 20 -5.42 -39.83 3.60
N ILE A 21 -6.12 -40.84 4.10
CA ILE A 21 -7.16 -40.70 5.13
C ILE A 21 -6.58 -41.18 6.46
N ASP A 22 -6.73 -40.39 7.51
CA ASP A 22 -6.25 -40.73 8.85
C ASP A 22 -7.30 -41.59 9.58
N SER A 23 -7.36 -42.88 9.26
CA SER A 23 -8.28 -43.81 9.91
C SER A 23 -8.00 -43.99 11.41
N ASP A 24 -6.76 -43.72 11.83
CA ASP A 24 -6.26 -44.05 13.17
C ASP A 24 -6.17 -42.82 14.10
N GLY A 25 -6.61 -41.64 13.63
CA GLY A 25 -6.64 -40.41 14.40
C GLY A 25 -5.25 -39.89 14.82
N LYS A 26 -4.22 -40.09 14.00
CA LYS A 26 -2.84 -39.61 14.24
C LYS A 26 -2.66 -38.11 13.96
N GLY A 27 -3.60 -37.49 13.28
CA GLY A 27 -3.66 -36.07 12.94
C GLY A 27 -3.00 -35.69 11.61
N PRO A 28 -3.23 -34.46 11.12
CA PRO A 28 -2.75 -33.98 9.82
C PRO A 28 -1.22 -34.00 9.67
N ALA A 29 -0.48 -33.68 10.74
CA ALA A 29 0.98 -33.67 10.71
C ALA A 29 1.58 -35.05 10.40
N TYR A 30 0.97 -36.12 10.94
CA TYR A 30 1.38 -37.49 10.65
C TYR A 30 1.19 -37.83 9.17
N ILE A 31 0.01 -37.52 8.60
CA ILE A 31 -0.25 -37.72 7.17
C ILE A 31 0.77 -36.96 6.32
N ARG A 32 1.00 -35.67 6.61
CA ARG A 32 1.90 -34.82 5.82
C ARG A 32 3.29 -35.43 5.74
N ASN A 33 3.84 -35.89 6.87
CA ASN A 33 5.14 -36.57 6.90
C ASN A 33 5.14 -37.89 6.11
N LYS A 34 4.07 -38.70 6.21
CA LYS A 34 3.95 -39.95 5.45
C LYS A 34 3.78 -39.78 3.95
N LEU A 35 3.17 -38.69 3.50
CA LEU A 35 3.10 -38.35 2.09
C LEU A 35 4.42 -37.75 1.59
N LEU A 36 5.10 -36.94 2.42
CA LEU A 36 6.43 -36.41 2.09
C LEU A 36 7.47 -37.51 1.85
N GLU A 37 7.42 -38.62 2.59
CA GLU A 37 8.29 -39.79 2.37
C GLU A 37 8.20 -40.35 0.93
N GLN A 38 7.13 -40.06 0.19
CA GLN A 38 6.86 -40.62 -1.14
C GLN A 38 7.29 -39.70 -2.30
N VAL A 39 7.79 -38.50 -2.01
CA VAL A 39 8.15 -37.51 -3.03
C VAL A 39 9.61 -37.12 -2.98
N ARG A 40 10.18 -36.87 -4.16
CA ARG A 40 11.47 -36.21 -4.35
C ARG A 40 11.26 -35.09 -5.36
N THR A 41 10.76 -33.96 -4.88
CA THR A 41 10.46 -32.77 -5.68
C THR A 41 11.06 -31.55 -5.02
N LYS A 42 11.27 -30.48 -5.80
CA LYS A 42 11.74 -29.19 -5.29
C LYS A 42 10.64 -28.38 -4.61
N PHE A 43 9.37 -28.69 -4.90
CA PHE A 43 8.23 -27.91 -4.47
C PHE A 43 7.11 -28.84 -3.97
N VAL A 44 6.61 -28.57 -2.76
CA VAL A 44 5.49 -29.29 -2.14
C VAL A 44 4.53 -28.25 -1.56
N VAL A 45 3.24 -28.49 -1.75
CA VAL A 45 2.16 -27.68 -1.17
C VAL A 45 1.24 -28.61 -0.40
N PHE A 46 0.94 -28.22 0.83
CA PHE A 46 -0.06 -28.91 1.64
C PHE A 46 -1.39 -28.20 1.46
N LEU A 47 -2.44 -28.98 1.19
CA LEU A 47 -3.77 -28.46 0.98
C LEU A 47 -4.72 -29.06 2.02
N ASP A 48 -5.58 -28.22 2.55
CA ASP A 48 -6.76 -28.61 3.28
C ASP A 48 -7.92 -28.92 2.30
N ALA A 49 -9.00 -29.49 2.82
CA ALA A 49 -10.04 -30.09 1.97
C ALA A 49 -10.92 -29.06 1.24
N ASP A 50 -10.87 -27.82 1.70
CA ASP A 50 -11.60 -26.63 1.28
C ASP A 50 -10.77 -25.63 0.47
N ASP A 51 -9.46 -25.85 0.38
CA ASP A 51 -8.55 -25.05 -0.44
C ASP A 51 -8.92 -25.06 -1.93
N TYR A 52 -8.50 -23.99 -2.60
CA TYR A 52 -8.58 -23.84 -4.04
C TYR A 52 -7.28 -23.23 -4.56
N LEU A 53 -6.73 -23.83 -5.61
CA LEU A 53 -5.56 -23.32 -6.31
C LEU A 53 -5.95 -22.77 -7.68
N GLU A 54 -5.51 -21.56 -8.01
CA GLU A 54 -5.63 -21.04 -9.37
C GLU A 54 -4.87 -21.92 -10.36
N PRO A 55 -5.33 -22.10 -11.62
CA PRO A 55 -4.70 -22.99 -12.60
C PRO A 55 -3.19 -22.76 -12.83
N THR A 56 -2.69 -21.54 -12.66
CA THR A 56 -1.28 -21.18 -12.86
C THR A 56 -0.44 -21.18 -11.57
N PHE A 57 -1.06 -21.44 -10.41
CA PHE A 57 -0.45 -21.30 -9.10
C PHE A 57 0.91 -22.01 -8.97
N VAL A 58 0.98 -23.30 -9.32
CA VAL A 58 2.23 -24.06 -9.20
C VAL A 58 3.32 -23.54 -10.14
N TYR A 59 2.95 -23.14 -11.36
CA TYR A 59 3.89 -22.58 -12.33
C TYR A 59 4.52 -21.29 -11.79
N GLU A 60 3.70 -20.36 -11.30
CA GLU A 60 4.18 -19.08 -10.74
C GLU A 60 5.02 -19.29 -9.48
N CYS A 61 4.65 -20.26 -8.62
CA CYS A 61 5.45 -20.61 -7.44
C CYS A 61 6.84 -21.14 -7.81
N ILE A 62 6.91 -22.07 -8.77
CA ILE A 62 8.19 -22.64 -9.23
C ILE A 62 9.05 -21.55 -9.88
N LYS A 63 8.45 -20.72 -10.74
CA LYS A 63 9.11 -19.60 -11.41
C LYS A 63 9.67 -18.59 -10.41
N SER A 64 8.97 -18.36 -9.30
CA SER A 64 9.39 -17.45 -8.23
C SER A 64 10.36 -18.07 -7.23
N SER A 65 10.43 -19.41 -7.16
CA SER A 65 11.30 -20.11 -6.23
C SER A 65 12.77 -19.97 -6.62
N THR A 66 13.60 -19.56 -5.66
CA THR A 66 15.07 -19.62 -5.76
C THR A 66 15.60 -20.51 -4.63
N PRO A 67 16.82 -21.07 -4.73
CA PRO A 67 17.40 -21.89 -3.66
C PRO A 67 17.48 -21.20 -2.28
N GLU A 68 17.37 -19.87 -2.24
CA GLU A 68 17.57 -19.05 -1.06
C GLU A 68 16.25 -18.47 -0.52
N ASN A 69 15.11 -18.66 -1.21
CA ASN A 69 13.85 -18.00 -0.91
C ASN A 69 12.73 -18.97 -0.53
N TYR A 70 11.90 -18.53 0.43
CA TYR A 70 10.60 -19.13 0.70
C TYR A 70 9.55 -18.46 -0.19
N VAL A 71 8.74 -19.26 -0.89
CA VAL A 71 7.56 -18.76 -1.60
C VAL A 71 6.38 -18.87 -0.65
N PHE A 72 5.92 -17.73 -0.13
CA PHE A 72 4.68 -17.66 0.64
C PHE A 72 3.51 -17.66 -0.34
N THR A 73 2.72 -18.72 -0.29
CA THR A 73 1.58 -18.96 -1.19
C THR A 73 0.26 -18.39 -0.68
N ASP A 74 0.29 -17.89 0.55
CA ASP A 74 -0.78 -17.15 1.18
C ASP A 74 -0.35 -15.68 1.14
N TRP A 75 -0.47 -15.06 -0.04
CA TRP A 75 -0.42 -13.62 -0.08
C TRP A 75 -1.74 -13.17 0.53
N TYR A 76 -1.66 -12.55 1.71
CA TYR A 76 -2.64 -11.54 2.03
C TYR A 76 -2.55 -10.50 0.91
N GLU A 77 -3.38 -10.62 -0.12
CA GLU A 77 -3.44 -9.72 -1.28
C GLU A 77 -3.97 -8.32 -0.89
N GLY A 78 -3.97 -8.00 0.40
CA GLY A 78 -4.81 -6.96 0.95
C GLY A 78 -6.28 -7.38 0.92
N PRO A 79 -7.17 -6.48 1.33
CA PRO A 79 -8.60 -6.69 1.16
C PRO A 79 -8.92 -6.80 -0.35
N HIS A 80 -9.97 -7.51 -0.76
CA HIS A 80 -10.37 -7.52 -2.18
C HIS A 80 -10.66 -6.08 -2.65
N SER A 81 -10.61 -5.77 -3.95
CA SER A 81 -10.68 -4.38 -4.45
C SER A 81 -11.92 -3.57 -4.01
N GLY A 82 -13.00 -4.22 -3.56
CA GLY A 82 -14.17 -3.59 -2.93
C GLY A 82 -14.13 -3.47 -1.40
N GLU A 83 -13.09 -3.95 -0.75
CA GLU A 83 -12.96 -4.02 0.72
C GLU A 83 -11.94 -3.02 1.29
N TYR A 84 -11.37 -2.17 0.42
CA TYR A 84 -10.44 -1.12 0.82
C TYR A 84 -10.56 0.15 -0.01
N SER A 85 -10.16 1.26 0.61
CA SER A 85 -9.94 2.55 -0.06
C SER A 85 -8.45 2.76 -0.31
N LEU A 86 -8.09 3.25 -1.49
CA LEU A 86 -6.70 3.45 -1.93
C LEU A 86 -6.32 4.92 -1.84
N TYR A 87 -5.17 5.21 -1.24
CA TYR A 87 -4.64 6.56 -1.03
C TYR A 87 -3.18 6.61 -1.47
N LEU A 88 -2.80 7.69 -2.15
CA LEU A 88 -1.43 7.91 -2.61
C LEU A 88 -0.85 9.20 -2.00
N ALA A 89 0.45 9.19 -1.74
CA ALA A 89 1.21 10.42 -1.53
C ALA A 89 2.45 10.45 -2.42
N ILE A 90 2.71 11.61 -3.03
CA ILE A 90 3.79 11.85 -3.98
C ILE A 90 4.74 12.91 -3.41
N ASP A 91 6.04 12.61 -3.37
CA ASP A 91 7.11 13.53 -3.03
C ASP A 91 8.04 13.67 -4.25
N PRO A 92 7.79 14.67 -5.12
CA PRO A 92 8.51 14.78 -6.37
C PRO A 92 9.84 15.51 -6.22
N HIS A 93 10.89 14.96 -6.85
CA HIS A 93 12.20 15.57 -6.88
C HIS A 93 12.70 15.74 -8.32
N PRO A 94 13.10 16.95 -8.75
CA PRO A 94 13.55 17.17 -10.12
C PRO A 94 14.98 16.69 -10.40
N ARG A 95 15.71 16.18 -9.40
CA ARG A 95 17.15 15.89 -9.48
C ARG A 95 17.57 14.56 -8.87
N ILE A 96 16.66 13.92 -8.16
CA ILE A 96 16.82 12.61 -7.53
C ILE A 96 15.49 11.87 -7.73
N GLU A 97 15.41 10.66 -7.21
CA GLU A 97 14.24 9.80 -7.33
C GLU A 97 12.96 10.47 -6.81
N HIS A 98 11.85 10.30 -7.55
CA HIS A 98 10.52 10.60 -7.07
C HIS A 98 10.08 9.50 -6.10
N ALA A 99 9.46 9.87 -4.99
CA ALA A 99 8.89 8.90 -4.05
C ALA A 99 7.36 8.90 -4.13
N VAL A 100 6.74 7.73 -4.32
CA VAL A 100 5.30 7.53 -4.21
C VAL A 100 5.03 6.45 -3.17
N THR A 101 4.12 6.71 -2.24
CA THR A 101 3.71 5.75 -1.21
C THR A 101 2.24 5.39 -1.43
N PHE A 102 1.95 4.08 -1.52
CA PHE A 102 0.59 3.56 -1.69
C PHE A 102 0.09 3.03 -0.34
N MET A 103 -1.05 3.54 0.11
CA MET A 103 -1.70 3.14 1.34
C MET A 103 -3.12 2.68 1.07
N VAL A 104 -3.52 1.57 1.68
CA VAL A 104 -4.92 1.13 1.69
C VAL A 104 -5.49 1.20 3.09
N VAL A 105 -6.79 1.45 3.18
CA VAL A 105 -7.55 1.44 4.44
C VAL A 105 -8.67 0.41 4.34
N ASP A 106 -8.66 -0.55 5.26
CA ASP A 106 -9.70 -1.59 5.34
C ASP A 106 -10.96 -1.07 6.05
N LYS A 107 -12.06 -1.83 5.99
CA LYS A 107 -13.32 -1.55 6.69
C LYS A 107 -13.23 -1.32 8.21
N ASN A 108 -12.13 -1.72 8.85
CA ASN A 108 -11.89 -1.48 10.27
C ASN A 108 -11.07 -0.20 10.51
N ASN A 109 -10.83 0.60 9.47
CA ASN A 109 -9.92 1.75 9.45
C ASN A 109 -8.47 1.39 9.83
N THR A 110 -8.05 0.17 9.49
CA THR A 110 -6.66 -0.26 9.58
C THR A 110 -5.93 0.14 8.30
N MET A 111 -4.83 0.86 8.46
CA MET A 111 -3.99 1.33 7.37
C MET A 111 -2.89 0.33 7.06
N TYR A 112 -2.61 0.15 5.77
CA TYR A 112 -1.52 -0.68 5.27
C TYR A 112 -0.76 0.10 4.20
N VAL A 113 0.53 0.31 4.38
CA VAL A 113 1.41 0.71 3.27
C VAL A 113 1.71 -0.55 2.46
N VAL A 114 1.21 -0.60 1.24
CA VAL A 114 1.19 -1.83 0.43
C VAL A 114 2.21 -1.86 -0.69
N ASP A 115 2.59 -0.69 -1.19
CA ASP A 115 3.59 -0.56 -2.24
C ASP A 115 4.26 0.82 -2.21
N GLU A 116 5.31 0.95 -3.00
CA GLU A 116 6.08 2.18 -3.15
C GLU A 116 6.70 2.28 -4.56
N ILE A 117 6.96 3.52 -5.00
CA ILE A 117 7.82 3.83 -6.15
C ILE A 117 8.94 4.73 -5.65
N PHE A 118 10.19 4.43 -6.01
CA PHE A 118 11.35 5.27 -5.72
C PHE A 118 12.27 5.31 -6.94
N GLU A 119 11.93 6.18 -7.91
CA GLU A 119 12.54 6.13 -9.25
C GLU A 119 12.83 7.52 -9.83
N TYR A 120 13.95 7.64 -10.53
CA TYR A 120 14.32 8.85 -11.28
C TYR A 120 13.72 8.79 -12.70
N CYS A 121 12.65 9.55 -12.92
CA CYS A 121 11.88 9.49 -14.17
C CYS A 121 11.23 10.85 -14.50
N THR A 122 10.63 10.95 -15.69
CA THR A 122 9.80 12.09 -16.09
C THR A 122 8.36 11.90 -15.59
N ALA A 123 7.57 12.98 -15.61
CA ALA A 123 6.19 12.96 -15.09
C ALA A 123 5.28 11.95 -15.81
N ASP A 124 5.39 11.82 -17.13
CA ASP A 124 4.64 10.84 -17.93
C ASP A 124 4.94 9.41 -17.51
N VAL A 125 6.24 9.08 -17.38
CA VAL A 125 6.69 7.75 -16.92
C VAL A 125 6.22 7.49 -15.50
N LEU A 126 6.28 8.48 -14.60
CA LEU A 126 5.80 8.33 -13.22
C LEU A 126 4.30 8.02 -13.19
N VAL A 127 3.48 8.67 -14.03
CA VAL A 127 2.05 8.42 -14.12
C VAL A 127 1.76 7.00 -14.62
N ASP A 128 2.49 6.52 -15.63
CA ASP A 128 2.35 5.14 -16.11
C ASP A 128 2.67 4.12 -15.01
N MET A 129 3.75 4.33 -14.26
CA MET A 129 4.12 3.48 -13.12
C MET A 129 3.06 3.50 -12.01
N ILE A 130 2.50 4.67 -11.70
CA ILE A 130 1.40 4.79 -10.72
C ILE A 130 0.18 4.00 -11.18
N LYS A 131 -0.24 4.17 -12.44
CA LYS A 131 -1.40 3.47 -13.02
C LYS A 131 -1.21 1.96 -13.03
N GLU A 132 0.00 1.49 -13.36
CA GLU A 132 0.35 0.07 -13.31
C GLU A 132 0.18 -0.48 -11.89
N LYS A 133 0.73 0.21 -10.87
CA LYS A 133 0.63 -0.17 -9.45
C LYS A 133 -0.80 -0.12 -8.89
N CYS A 134 -1.63 0.76 -9.43
CA CYS A 134 -3.04 0.85 -9.07
C CYS A 134 -3.88 -0.33 -9.57
N HIS A 135 -3.40 -1.12 -10.55
CA HIS A 135 -4.13 -2.25 -11.14
C HIS A 135 -5.57 -1.92 -11.55
N GLY A 136 -5.79 -0.70 -12.07
CA GLY A 136 -7.10 -0.20 -12.48
C GLY A 136 -8.01 0.30 -11.35
N LYS A 137 -7.60 0.22 -10.08
CA LYS A 137 -8.32 0.86 -8.97
C LYS A 137 -7.97 2.34 -8.90
N MET A 138 -8.99 3.19 -8.94
CA MET A 138 -8.84 4.63 -8.73
C MET A 138 -8.51 4.90 -7.26
N PRO A 139 -7.51 5.72 -6.94
CA PRO A 139 -7.33 6.24 -5.58
C PRO A 139 -8.51 7.14 -5.17
N GLU A 140 -8.88 7.13 -3.89
CA GLU A 140 -9.82 8.11 -3.34
C GLU A 140 -9.20 9.51 -3.33
N ASP A 141 -7.93 9.59 -2.94
CA ASP A 141 -7.18 10.82 -2.85
C ASP A 141 -5.71 10.62 -3.26
N ILE A 142 -5.16 11.63 -3.92
CA ILE A 142 -3.73 11.74 -4.21
C ILE A 142 -3.18 13.01 -3.56
N LEU A 143 -2.39 12.81 -2.51
CA LEU A 143 -1.65 13.89 -1.85
C LEU A 143 -0.33 14.11 -2.60
N ILE A 144 0.10 15.36 -2.71
CA ILE A 144 1.42 15.69 -3.30
C ILE A 144 2.16 16.72 -2.45
N ASP A 145 3.49 16.67 -2.42
CA ASP A 145 4.28 17.75 -1.81
C ASP A 145 3.82 19.11 -2.37
N PRO A 146 3.48 20.08 -1.52
CA PRO A 146 3.01 21.38 -2.01
C PRO A 146 4.00 22.13 -2.91
N ILE A 147 5.30 21.80 -2.88
CA ILE A 147 6.29 22.35 -3.81
C ILE A 147 5.95 22.01 -5.26
N ALA A 148 5.30 20.88 -5.52
CA ALA A 148 4.84 20.47 -6.85
C ALA A 148 3.80 21.44 -7.46
N SER A 149 3.14 22.23 -6.61
CA SER A 149 2.21 23.29 -7.00
C SER A 149 2.90 24.64 -7.19
N THR A 150 4.20 24.74 -6.94
CA THR A 150 4.97 25.97 -7.18
C THR A 150 5.38 26.00 -8.66
N PRO A 151 5.08 27.07 -9.41
CA PRO A 151 5.50 27.18 -10.81
C PRO A 151 7.01 27.11 -10.94
N ASP A 152 7.51 26.30 -11.87
CA ASP A 152 8.91 26.29 -12.23
C ASP A 152 9.31 27.68 -12.78
N PRO A 153 10.44 28.27 -12.34
CA PRO A 153 10.84 29.60 -12.77
C PRO A 153 11.06 29.72 -14.28
N SER A 154 11.47 28.63 -14.95
CA SER A 154 11.81 28.58 -16.36
C SER A 154 10.62 28.25 -17.26
N THR A 155 9.86 27.19 -16.95
CA THR A 155 8.73 26.74 -17.79
C THR A 155 7.40 27.37 -17.42
N LYS A 156 7.28 27.88 -16.18
CA LYS A 156 6.02 28.30 -15.54
C LYS A 156 5.00 27.16 -15.34
N SER A 157 5.34 25.93 -15.72
CA SER A 157 4.53 24.74 -15.44
C SER A 157 4.63 24.37 -13.96
N ARG A 158 3.67 23.56 -13.49
CA ARG A 158 3.70 23.01 -12.13
C ARG A 158 3.71 21.50 -12.29
N PHE A 159 4.63 20.82 -11.60
CA PHE A 159 4.75 19.37 -11.70
C PHE A 159 3.43 18.64 -11.44
N ALA A 160 2.61 19.13 -10.49
CA ALA A 160 1.30 18.56 -10.22
C ALA A 160 0.34 18.65 -11.43
N TRP A 161 0.41 19.72 -12.23
CA TRP A 161 -0.37 19.84 -13.46
C TRP A 161 0.17 18.96 -14.58
N ASP A 162 1.49 18.83 -14.67
CA ASP A 162 2.13 17.94 -15.64
C ASP A 162 1.61 16.49 -15.42
N LEU A 163 1.49 16.03 -14.17
CA LEU A 163 0.91 14.70 -13.86
C LEU A 163 -0.55 14.56 -14.34
N VAL A 164 -1.36 15.61 -14.17
CA VAL A 164 -2.77 15.61 -14.62
C VAL A 164 -2.86 15.62 -16.15
N GLU A 165 -2.00 16.35 -16.85
CA GLU A 165 -1.92 16.36 -18.32
C GLU A 165 -1.58 14.97 -18.87
N TYR A 166 -0.79 14.19 -18.14
CA TYR A 166 -0.51 12.77 -18.45
C TYR A 166 -1.59 11.80 -17.93
N GLY A 167 -2.70 12.34 -17.40
CA GLY A 167 -3.90 11.61 -17.04
C GLY A 167 -3.84 10.93 -15.68
N LEU A 168 -3.11 11.48 -14.72
CA LEU A 168 -3.22 11.05 -13.32
C LEU A 168 -4.54 11.53 -12.73
N GLU A 169 -5.34 10.59 -12.23
CA GLU A 169 -6.63 10.84 -11.60
C GLU A 169 -6.72 10.06 -10.27
N PRO A 170 -7.44 10.59 -9.26
CA PRO A 170 -8.01 11.93 -9.21
C PRO A 170 -6.93 13.03 -9.18
N VAL A 171 -7.32 14.29 -9.38
CA VAL A 171 -6.37 15.42 -9.44
C VAL A 171 -5.57 15.51 -8.12
N PRO A 172 -4.22 15.44 -8.16
CA PRO A 172 -3.41 15.54 -6.95
C PRO A 172 -3.57 16.90 -6.28
N TYR A 173 -3.65 16.92 -4.96
CA TYR A 173 -3.71 18.18 -4.20
C TYR A 173 -2.65 18.27 -3.10
N PRO A 174 -2.27 19.50 -2.71
CA PRO A 174 -1.18 19.70 -1.74
C PRO A 174 -1.46 19.05 -0.39
N GLY A 175 -0.57 18.15 0.04
CA GLY A 175 -0.60 17.56 1.37
C GLY A 175 -0.14 18.53 2.47
N SER A 176 -0.47 18.21 3.73
CA SER A 176 -0.11 19.06 4.86
C SER A 176 1.41 19.19 5.08
N LYS A 177 1.89 20.42 5.33
CA LYS A 177 3.29 20.70 5.74
C LYS A 177 3.54 20.55 7.24
N ASN A 178 2.54 20.15 8.03
CA ASN A 178 2.66 20.11 9.49
C ASN A 178 3.45 18.87 9.96
N LYS A 179 4.78 18.96 9.88
CA LYS A 179 5.73 17.88 10.20
C LYS A 179 5.55 17.31 11.61
N ASP A 180 5.52 18.16 12.62
CA ASP A 180 5.50 17.71 14.02
C ASP A 180 4.22 16.95 14.34
N ARG A 181 3.06 17.47 13.89
CA ARG A 181 1.79 16.77 14.04
C ARG A 181 1.79 15.46 13.27
N GLY A 182 2.36 15.43 12.08
CA GLY A 182 2.45 14.22 11.27
C GLY A 182 3.27 13.13 11.93
N ILE A 183 4.46 13.46 12.44
CA ILE A 183 5.31 12.53 13.19
C ILE A 183 4.56 11.97 14.42
N LEU A 184 3.88 12.83 15.19
CA LEU A 184 3.10 12.40 16.34
C LEU A 184 1.94 11.46 15.96
N MET A 185 1.23 11.75 14.87
CA MET A 185 0.14 10.89 14.40
C MET A 185 0.64 9.56 13.85
N THR A 186 1.73 9.55 13.06
CA THR A 186 2.35 8.32 12.59
C THR A 186 2.84 7.47 13.75
N ARG A 187 3.52 8.07 14.74
CA ARG A 187 3.93 7.35 15.96
C ARG A 187 2.74 6.72 16.68
N ARG A 188 1.63 7.47 16.82
CA ARG A 188 0.40 6.95 17.42
C ARG A 188 -0.16 5.77 16.61
N ALA A 189 -0.16 5.84 15.29
CA ALA A 189 -0.66 4.78 14.43
C ALA A 189 0.16 3.49 14.53
N LEU A 190 1.48 3.62 14.69
CA LEU A 190 2.43 2.51 14.86
C LEU A 190 2.46 1.93 16.28
N THR A 191 1.95 2.66 17.27
CA THR A 191 1.94 2.19 18.65
C THR A 191 0.76 1.23 18.82
N PRO A 192 0.98 -0.01 19.32
CA PRO A 192 -0.11 -0.89 19.72
C PRO A 192 -1.02 -0.24 20.77
N MET A 193 -2.32 -0.18 20.49
CA MET A 193 -3.30 0.46 21.37
C MET A 193 -4.38 -0.53 21.81
N LEU A 194 -4.80 -0.42 23.07
CA LEU A 194 -5.99 -1.07 23.62
C LEU A 194 -6.83 -0.01 24.34
N ASN A 195 -8.12 0.12 24.00
CA ASN A 195 -9.04 1.13 24.58
C ASN A 195 -8.48 2.57 24.56
N GLY A 196 -7.79 2.94 23.47
CA GLY A 196 -7.23 4.28 23.30
C GLY A 196 -5.98 4.57 24.12
N ARG A 197 -5.35 3.56 24.74
CA ARG A 197 -4.08 3.68 25.47
C ARG A 197 -3.01 2.76 24.88
N PRO A 198 -1.72 3.14 24.96
CA PRO A 198 -0.63 2.24 24.56
C PRO A 198 -0.68 0.95 25.37
N ASP A 199 -0.69 -0.18 24.68
CA ASP A 199 -0.80 -1.51 25.28
C ASP A 199 -0.02 -2.52 24.43
N PRO A 200 0.98 -3.24 24.99
CA PRO A 200 1.73 -4.27 24.26
C PRO A 200 0.88 -5.40 23.66
N GLU A 201 -0.29 -5.69 24.23
CA GLU A 201 -1.26 -6.68 23.73
C GLU A 201 -2.23 -6.08 22.70
N GLY A 202 -2.23 -4.76 22.56
CA GLY A 202 -3.00 -4.04 21.55
C GLY A 202 -2.51 -4.31 20.13
N LYS A 203 -3.22 -3.73 19.15
CA LYS A 203 -2.81 -3.76 17.74
C LYS A 203 -2.47 -2.35 17.27
N PRO A 204 -1.42 -2.16 16.46
CA PRO A 204 -1.24 -0.90 15.75
C PRO A 204 -2.37 -0.73 14.72
N THR A 205 -2.53 0.50 14.24
CA THR A 205 -3.49 0.84 13.18
C THR A 205 -2.80 1.07 11.84
N LEU A 206 -1.47 0.96 11.79
CA LEU A 206 -0.67 1.10 10.60
C LEU A 206 0.31 -0.08 10.48
N TYR A 207 0.28 -0.72 9.33
CA TYR A 207 1.12 -1.85 8.96
C TYR A 207 1.88 -1.57 7.65
N PHE A 208 2.92 -2.34 7.38
CA PHE A 208 3.71 -2.26 6.15
C PHE A 208 3.84 -3.65 5.54
N THR A 209 3.66 -3.74 4.23
CA THR A 209 4.00 -4.95 3.47
C THR A 209 5.51 -5.06 3.30
N HIS A 210 5.98 -6.28 3.07
CA HIS A 210 7.42 -6.57 3.02
C HIS A 210 8.15 -5.90 1.83
N ASN A 211 7.42 -5.58 0.75
CA ASN A 211 7.94 -5.07 -0.52
C ASN A 211 8.21 -3.57 -0.46
N CYS A 212 7.72 -2.89 0.57
CA CYS A 212 8.04 -1.49 0.84
C CYS A 212 9.44 -1.39 1.46
N ALA A 213 10.48 -1.68 0.68
CA ALA A 213 11.86 -1.81 1.14
C ALA A 213 12.50 -0.46 1.48
N HIS A 214 12.22 0.59 0.70
CA HIS A 214 12.74 1.94 0.90
C HIS A 214 12.13 2.57 2.15
N ILE A 215 10.80 2.57 2.31
CA ILE A 215 10.22 3.13 3.54
C ILE A 215 10.72 2.42 4.80
N ARG A 216 10.92 1.10 4.74
CA ARG A 216 11.54 0.34 5.84
C ARG A 216 13.00 0.75 6.08
N TYR A 217 13.75 0.99 5.01
CA TYR A 217 15.12 1.50 5.08
C TYR A 217 15.18 2.89 5.75
N GLU A 218 14.27 3.79 5.38
CA GLU A 218 14.13 5.13 5.95
C GLU A 218 13.74 5.07 7.42
N ILE A 219 12.71 4.27 7.78
CA ILE A 219 12.30 4.06 9.19
C ILE A 219 13.48 3.64 10.07
N ALA A 220 14.32 2.72 9.59
CA ALA A 220 15.47 2.22 10.34
C ALA A 220 16.59 3.25 10.55
N ARG A 221 16.60 4.35 9.78
CA ARG A 221 17.64 5.40 9.80
C ARG A 221 17.13 6.76 10.23
N TYR A 222 15.83 6.92 10.37
CA TYR A 222 15.21 8.17 10.75
C TYR A 222 15.69 8.58 12.15
N ALA A 223 16.36 9.72 12.21
CA ALA A 223 17.00 10.21 13.43
C ALA A 223 16.73 11.71 13.59
N TRP A 224 16.74 12.14 14.85
CA TRP A 224 16.72 13.56 15.20
C TRP A 224 18.13 14.14 15.09
N ASP A 225 18.23 15.41 14.68
CA ASP A 225 19.53 16.11 14.61
C ASP A 225 20.03 16.34 16.04
N ASP A 226 20.81 15.38 16.56
CA ASP A 226 21.42 15.50 17.87
C ASP A 226 22.47 16.61 17.88
N TRP A 227 22.47 17.38 18.96
CA TRP A 227 23.35 18.53 19.19
C TRP A 227 24.81 18.21 18.84
N ARG A 228 25.39 18.92 17.86
CA ARG A 228 26.84 18.85 17.58
C ARG A 228 27.58 19.41 18.79
N LYS A 229 28.31 18.54 19.50
CA LYS A 229 28.98 18.85 20.77
C LYS A 229 29.95 20.04 20.78
N ASN A 230 30.31 20.58 19.62
CA ASN A 230 31.37 21.58 19.47
C ASN A 230 30.87 22.99 19.15
N ASP A 231 29.56 23.24 19.12
CA ASP A 231 29.03 24.56 18.75
C ASP A 231 28.40 25.27 19.95
N GLN A 232 29.25 25.83 20.82
CA GLN A 232 28.88 26.53 22.07
C GLN A 232 27.95 27.75 21.86
N ASN A 233 27.69 28.17 20.62
CA ASN A 233 26.89 29.35 20.28
C ASN A 233 25.49 29.07 19.73
N THR A 234 25.04 27.82 19.67
CA THR A 234 23.69 27.50 19.19
C THR A 234 22.68 27.42 20.34
N LYS A 235 21.74 28.37 20.34
CA LYS A 235 20.61 28.45 21.28
C LYS A 235 19.69 27.21 21.11
N GLY A 236 19.82 26.25 22.03
CA GLY A 236 18.88 25.12 22.20
C GLY A 236 19.06 23.96 21.21
N SER A 237 18.58 22.77 21.58
CA SER A 237 18.54 21.63 20.66
C SER A 237 17.59 21.92 19.51
N LYS A 238 18.06 21.77 18.27
CA LYS A 238 17.16 21.76 17.11
C LYS A 238 16.25 20.55 17.27
N GLN A 239 14.96 20.79 17.45
CA GLN A 239 13.93 19.74 17.46
C GLN A 239 13.53 19.44 16.02
N GLU A 240 14.50 19.13 15.15
CA GLU A 240 14.24 18.78 13.77
C GLU A 240 14.84 17.41 13.42
N PRO A 241 14.10 16.55 12.70
CA PRO A 241 14.66 15.36 12.09
C PRO A 241 15.73 15.72 11.06
N ILE A 242 16.70 14.84 10.89
CA ILE A 242 17.71 14.93 9.83
C ILE A 242 16.98 14.76 8.50
N LYS A 243 17.11 15.77 7.61
CA LYS A 243 16.54 15.76 6.25
C LYS A 243 17.42 14.96 5.29
N LYS A 244 17.48 13.65 5.49
CA LYS A 244 18.22 12.72 4.66
C LYS A 244 17.48 11.40 4.62
N ASP A 245 17.25 10.89 3.41
CA ASP A 245 16.58 9.61 3.18
C ASP A 245 15.22 9.57 3.92
N ASP A 246 14.39 10.60 3.75
CA ASP A 246 13.10 10.81 4.44
C ASP A 246 11.90 10.99 3.51
N HIS A 247 12.04 10.63 2.23
CA HIS A 247 11.05 10.89 1.19
C HIS A 247 9.75 10.10 1.41
N HIS A 248 9.85 8.79 1.65
CA HIS A 248 8.66 7.98 1.95
C HIS A 248 8.08 8.28 3.33
N LEU A 249 8.89 8.68 4.31
CA LEU A 249 8.41 9.14 5.62
C LEU A 249 7.63 10.45 5.54
N GLU A 250 8.07 11.36 4.68
CA GLU A 250 7.40 12.61 4.35
C GLU A 250 6.03 12.35 3.69
N ASN A 251 5.95 11.38 2.77
CA ASN A 251 4.69 10.88 2.22
C ASN A 251 3.81 10.21 3.28
N LEU A 252 4.36 9.31 4.08
CA LEU A 252 3.62 8.57 5.11
C LEU A 252 2.95 9.51 6.10
N ARG A 253 3.66 10.54 6.58
CA ARG A 253 3.07 11.49 7.52
C ARG A 253 1.96 12.33 6.90
N ARG A 254 2.02 12.62 5.59
CA ARG A 254 0.92 13.31 4.88
C ARG A 254 -0.32 12.44 4.82
N LEU A 255 -0.16 11.17 4.45
CA LEU A 255 -1.25 10.19 4.44
C LEU A 255 -1.88 10.07 5.83
N VAL A 256 -1.08 9.85 6.87
CA VAL A 256 -1.62 9.71 8.23
C VAL A 256 -2.30 11.01 8.73
N LEU A 257 -1.80 12.20 8.36
CA LEU A 257 -2.42 13.47 8.70
C LEU A 257 -3.74 13.72 7.96
N HIS A 258 -3.85 13.18 6.75
CA HIS A 258 -5.06 13.25 5.93
C HIS A 258 -6.23 12.50 6.58
N ARG A 259 -5.92 11.51 7.44
CA ARG A 259 -6.90 10.64 8.12
C ARG A 259 -7.74 9.88 7.09
N PRO A 260 -7.10 9.04 6.28
CA PRO A 260 -7.81 8.21 5.32
C PRO A 260 -8.76 7.27 6.07
N GLU A 261 -9.94 7.05 5.49
CA GLU A 261 -10.99 6.21 6.04
C GLU A 261 -11.44 5.24 4.94
N TRP A 262 -12.04 4.11 5.33
CA TRP A 262 -12.65 3.24 4.34
C TRP A 262 -13.95 3.85 3.82
N GLN A 263 -14.09 3.91 2.50
CA GLN A 263 -15.29 4.35 1.80
C GLN A 263 -15.99 3.13 1.18
N SER A 264 -17.23 2.92 1.58
CA SER A 264 -18.07 1.87 0.98
C SER A 264 -18.58 2.34 -0.39
N LEU A 265 -18.50 1.48 -1.41
CA LEU A 265 -19.07 1.77 -2.74
C LEU A 265 -20.58 1.96 -2.67
N ASP A 266 -21.28 1.15 -1.87
CA ASP A 266 -22.73 1.21 -1.72
C ASP A 266 -23.20 2.56 -1.15
N GLU A 267 -22.40 3.19 -0.27
CA GLU A 267 -22.75 4.48 0.35
C GLU A 267 -22.61 5.66 -0.63
N LEU A 268 -21.72 5.54 -1.64
CA LEU A 268 -21.52 6.57 -2.64
C LEU A 268 -22.68 6.62 -3.65
N GLU A 269 -23.20 5.46 -4.06
CA GLU A 269 -24.36 5.38 -4.97
C GLU A 269 -25.61 6.02 -4.33
N ASP A 270 -25.85 5.78 -3.04
CA ASP A 270 -26.97 6.37 -2.29
C ASP A 270 -26.83 7.90 -2.13
N MET A 271 -25.61 8.43 -2.03
CA MET A 271 -25.37 9.88 -1.91
C MET A 271 -25.58 10.63 -3.23
N GLU A 272 -25.21 10.05 -4.37
CA GLU A 272 -25.47 10.64 -5.69
C GLU A 272 -26.97 10.75 -6.00
N GLU A 273 -27.80 9.83 -5.50
CA GLU A 273 -29.26 9.91 -5.67
C GLU A 273 -29.91 11.02 -4.82
N LEU A 274 -29.27 11.40 -3.71
CA LEU A 274 -29.80 12.38 -2.75
C LEU A 274 -29.43 13.83 -3.06
N GLU A 275 -28.43 14.09 -3.92
CA GLU A 275 -28.19 15.45 -4.39
C GLU A 275 -29.34 15.89 -5.31
N PRO A 276 -30.18 16.87 -4.90
CA PRO A 276 -31.29 17.30 -5.72
C PRO A 276 -30.74 17.82 -7.04
N ARG A 277 -31.10 17.18 -8.15
CA ARG A 277 -30.82 17.68 -9.51
C ARG A 277 -31.13 19.17 -9.51
N SER A 278 -30.08 20.00 -9.54
CA SER A 278 -30.18 21.45 -9.55
C SER A 278 -31.33 21.82 -10.50
N PRO A 279 -32.39 22.51 -10.04
CA PRO A 279 -33.51 22.83 -10.90
C PRO A 279 -32.93 23.53 -12.12
N GLY A 280 -33.03 22.85 -13.27
CA GLY A 280 -32.28 23.19 -14.47
C GLY A 280 -32.37 24.68 -14.70
N LEU A 281 -31.21 25.34 -14.86
CA LEU A 281 -31.12 26.78 -15.11
C LEU A 281 -32.23 27.18 -16.08
N GLY A 282 -33.28 27.78 -15.52
CA GLY A 282 -34.42 28.26 -16.28
C GLY A 282 -33.87 29.23 -17.31
N ALA A 283 -34.23 29.00 -18.57
CA ALA A 283 -33.86 29.83 -19.69
C ALA A 283 -34.07 31.31 -19.34
N TYR A 284 -32.98 32.06 -19.21
CA TYR A 284 -33.02 33.51 -19.28
C TYR A 284 -33.44 33.88 -20.70
N THR A 285 -34.76 33.99 -20.89
CA THR A 285 -35.37 34.61 -22.06
C THR A 285 -35.96 35.95 -21.60
N GLY A 286 -35.44 37.02 -22.18
CA GLY A 286 -35.83 38.41 -21.97
C GLY A 286 -34.69 39.27 -22.50
N VAL A 287 -34.59 39.53 -23.81
CA VAL A 287 -35.46 40.36 -24.69
C VAL A 287 -35.49 41.83 -24.29
N ALA A 288 -35.03 42.65 -25.26
CA ALA A 288 -35.15 44.10 -25.47
C ALA A 288 -34.33 45.05 -24.59
#